data_AF-A0A9P6VJ66-F1
#
_entry.id   AF-A0A9P6VJ66-F1
#
_cell.length_a   1.000
_cell.length_b   1.000
_cell.length_c   1.000
_cell.angle_alpha   90.00
_cell.angle_beta   90.00
_cell.angle_gamma   90.00
#
_symmetry.space_group_name_H-M   'P 1'
#
loop_
_entity.id
_entity.type
_entity.pdbx_description
1 polymer ?
#
loop_
_entity_poly.entity_id
_entity_poly.type
_entity_poly.pdbx_seq_one_letter_code
_entity_poly.pdbx_strand_id
1 'polypeptide(L)'
;MSRPEAAGLLEKFAPISKAIRKGDLSAFKRSLGPEAGNEKWFFQKGILLTLLHRCEVLVWRSLARRVFLLTYQFPSDPNSKKAPTLDLADLVTAAQYCQRVLEGWEKPVDAMAVMQSGRTHTNSMFMKTPDLVLSRGNPKQLDSRQGTIFGNRLPDLLEIEAIVASLVQQGLLHGFIGHNQMKFAILGAKQRGGPLKAGFPDVFEVIKARADREGRETDVPGWVRNERKGGMGGVVNLSGIARPAGSG
;
A
#
# COMPACT_ATOMS: atom_id res chain seq x y z
N MET A 1 -16.09 -9.45 -18.34
CA MET A 1 -16.01 -10.25 -17.09
C MET A 1 -17.27 -11.11 -17.00
N SER A 2 -17.37 -12.19 -17.79
CA SER A 2 -18.63 -12.94 -17.93
C SER A 2 -18.52 -14.39 -17.48
N ARG A 3 -17.46 -14.72 -16.72
CA ARG A 3 -17.30 -16.04 -16.11
C ARG A 3 -18.02 -16.05 -14.76
N PRO A 4 -18.83 -17.08 -14.44
CA PRO A 4 -19.55 -17.17 -13.17
C PRO A 4 -18.58 -17.17 -11.97
N GLU A 5 -17.38 -17.70 -12.15
CA GLU A 5 -16.32 -17.71 -11.13
C GLU A 5 -15.77 -16.31 -10.78
N ALA A 6 -15.97 -15.32 -11.65
CA ALA A 6 -15.54 -13.94 -11.42
C ALA A 6 -16.59 -13.10 -10.67
N ALA A 7 -17.79 -13.65 -10.43
CA ALA A 7 -18.86 -12.94 -9.75
C ALA A 7 -18.47 -12.58 -8.31
N GLY A 8 -18.68 -11.32 -7.92
CA GLY A 8 -18.37 -10.82 -6.57
C GLY A 8 -16.87 -10.59 -6.27
N LEU A 9 -15.93 -10.97 -7.15
CA LEU A 9 -14.51 -10.69 -6.92
C LEU A 9 -14.22 -9.19 -6.95
N LEU A 10 -14.81 -8.45 -7.90
CA LEU A 10 -14.58 -7.02 -8.05
C LEU A 10 -14.96 -6.26 -6.77
N GLU A 11 -16.09 -6.61 -6.15
CA GLU A 11 -16.57 -5.98 -4.91
C GLU A 11 -15.60 -6.18 -3.74
N LYS A 12 -14.90 -7.32 -3.71
CA LYS A 12 -13.90 -7.64 -2.67
C LYS A 12 -12.56 -6.96 -2.90
N PHE A 13 -12.07 -6.96 -4.15
CA PHE A 13 -10.73 -6.46 -4.47
C PHE A 13 -10.68 -4.96 -4.82
N ALA A 14 -11.75 -4.38 -5.36
CA ALA A 14 -11.76 -2.96 -5.75
C ALA A 14 -11.47 -1.99 -4.58
N PRO A 15 -12.03 -2.18 -3.37
CA PRO A 15 -11.70 -1.35 -2.21
C PRO A 15 -10.21 -1.42 -1.85
N ILE A 16 -9.63 -2.63 -1.90
CA ILE A 16 -8.21 -2.88 -1.61
C ILE A 16 -7.33 -2.17 -2.64
N SER A 17 -7.61 -2.36 -3.93
CA SER A 17 -6.85 -1.72 -5.02
C SER A 17 -6.95 -0.20 -4.96
N LYS A 18 -8.13 0.35 -4.63
CA LYS A 18 -8.34 1.79 -4.44
C LYS A 18 -7.51 2.33 -3.26
N ALA A 19 -7.49 1.61 -2.14
CA ALA A 19 -6.70 1.99 -0.97
C ALA A 19 -5.20 1.96 -1.27
N ILE A 20 -4.70 0.92 -1.93
CA ILE A 20 -3.29 0.82 -2.36
C ILE A 20 -2.92 1.98 -3.30
N ARG A 21 -3.76 2.28 -4.30
CA ARG A 21 -3.49 3.38 -5.25
C ARG A 21 -3.42 4.74 -4.56
N LYS A 22 -4.29 4.98 -3.57
CA LYS A 22 -4.38 6.25 -2.84
C LYS A 22 -3.31 6.38 -1.74
N GLY A 23 -2.71 5.28 -1.31
CA GLY A 23 -1.87 5.25 -0.11
C GLY A 23 -2.70 5.46 1.17
N ASP A 24 -3.89 4.87 1.23
CA ASP A 24 -4.82 5.02 2.35
C ASP A 24 -4.74 3.77 3.24
N LEU A 25 -3.87 3.82 4.25
CA LEU A 25 -3.66 2.69 5.19
C LEU A 25 -4.93 2.37 5.97
N SER A 26 -5.69 3.39 6.37
CA SER A 26 -6.93 3.21 7.11
C SER A 26 -7.96 2.43 6.29
N ALA A 27 -8.20 2.86 5.05
CA ALA A 27 -9.12 2.18 4.14
C ALA A 27 -8.65 0.76 3.79
N PHE A 28 -7.34 0.57 3.62
CA PHE A 28 -6.75 -0.75 3.35
C PHE A 28 -7.04 -1.73 4.49
N LYS A 29 -6.74 -1.36 5.74
CA LYS A 29 -6.98 -2.21 6.92
C LYS A 29 -8.47 -2.51 7.11
N ARG A 30 -9.35 -1.51 6.95
CA ARG A 30 -10.81 -1.72 7.03
C ARG A 30 -11.32 -2.68 5.96
N SER A 31 -10.82 -2.57 4.72
CA SER A 31 -11.24 -3.42 3.60
C SER A 31 -10.87 -4.90 3.76
N LEU A 32 -9.80 -5.19 4.50
CA LEU A 32 -9.34 -6.55 4.82
C LEU A 32 -9.83 -7.05 6.18
N GLY A 33 -10.27 -6.14 7.04
CA GLY A 33 -10.72 -6.43 8.40
C GLY A 33 -12.15 -6.94 8.49
N PRO A 34 -12.61 -7.23 9.72
CA PRO A 34 -13.96 -7.75 9.97
C PRO A 34 -15.06 -6.76 9.56
N GLU A 35 -14.76 -5.45 9.59
CA GLU A 35 -15.70 -4.38 9.22
C GLU A 35 -16.21 -4.49 7.78
N ALA A 36 -15.40 -5.00 6.85
CA ALA A 36 -15.79 -5.19 5.45
C ALA A 36 -16.51 -6.52 5.20
N GLY A 37 -16.63 -7.40 6.20
CA GLY A 37 -17.21 -8.75 6.05
C GLY A 37 -16.42 -9.70 5.13
N ASN A 38 -15.32 -9.25 4.53
CA ASN A 38 -14.53 -10.01 3.56
C ASN A 38 -13.40 -10.82 4.21
N GLU A 39 -13.04 -10.55 5.46
CA GLU A 39 -11.93 -11.20 6.17
C GLU A 39 -12.03 -12.73 6.16
N LYS A 40 -13.18 -13.28 6.56
CA LYS A 40 -13.42 -14.73 6.60
C LYS A 40 -13.26 -15.36 5.21
N TRP A 41 -13.73 -14.67 4.17
CA TRP A 41 -13.61 -15.13 2.79
C TRP A 41 -12.14 -15.16 2.34
N PHE A 42 -11.39 -14.09 2.59
CA PHE A 42 -9.96 -14.04 2.26
C PHE A 42 -9.14 -15.07 3.04
N PHE A 43 -9.51 -15.33 4.30
CA PHE A 43 -8.88 -16.34 5.13
C PHE A 43 -9.15 -17.76 4.61
N GLN A 44 -10.41 -18.08 4.30
CA GLN A 44 -10.79 -19.38 3.71
C GLN A 44 -10.12 -19.64 2.37
N LYS A 45 -9.84 -18.59 1.60
CA LYS A 45 -9.10 -18.68 0.32
C LYS A 45 -7.57 -18.66 0.50
N GLY A 46 -7.06 -18.57 1.73
CA GLY A 46 -5.62 -18.61 2.03
C GLY A 46 -4.84 -17.37 1.58
N ILE A 47 -5.51 -16.28 1.20
CA ILE A 47 -4.87 -15.07 0.64
C ILE A 47 -4.80 -13.90 1.61
N LEU A 48 -5.50 -13.96 2.74
CA LEU A 48 -5.56 -12.85 3.71
C LEU A 48 -4.17 -12.42 4.19
N LEU A 49 -3.33 -13.37 4.64
CA LEU A 49 -1.99 -13.05 5.16
C LEU A 49 -1.08 -12.48 4.09
N THR A 50 -1.16 -13.00 2.86
CA THR A 50 -0.40 -12.45 1.73
C THR A 50 -0.81 -11.02 1.42
N LEU A 51 -2.12 -10.73 1.41
CA LEU A 51 -2.62 -9.38 1.22
C LEU A 51 -2.14 -8.45 2.34
N LEU A 52 -2.26 -8.86 3.61
CA LEU A 52 -1.82 -8.06 4.75
C LEU A 52 -0.32 -7.76 4.70
N HIS A 53 0.54 -8.77 4.54
CA HIS A 53 1.98 -8.55 4.64
C HIS A 53 2.64 -8.05 3.34
N ARG A 54 2.17 -8.50 2.17
CA ARG A 54 2.80 -8.17 0.89
C ARG A 54 2.16 -7.01 0.15
N CYS A 55 0.89 -6.68 0.40
CA CYS A 55 0.29 -5.50 -0.22
C CYS A 55 0.43 -4.25 0.63
N GLU A 56 0.60 -4.36 1.95
CA GLU A 56 0.77 -3.21 2.84
C GLU A 56 2.00 -2.37 2.48
N VAL A 57 3.10 -3.00 2.09
CA VAL A 57 4.30 -2.31 1.57
C VAL A 57 3.98 -1.42 0.37
N LEU A 58 3.02 -1.81 -0.48
CA LEU A 58 2.60 -1.02 -1.63
C LEU A 58 1.77 0.19 -1.20
N VAL A 59 0.98 0.05 -0.13
CA VAL A 59 0.24 1.17 0.46
C VAL A 59 1.22 2.19 1.04
N TRP A 60 2.25 1.74 1.77
CA TRP A 60 3.33 2.59 2.28
C TRP A 60 4.06 3.35 1.17
N ARG A 61 4.40 2.68 0.07
CA ARG A 61 4.99 3.34 -1.12
C ARG A 61 4.05 4.43 -1.66
N SER A 62 2.76 4.13 -1.83
CA SER A 62 1.79 5.08 -2.36
C SER A 62 1.55 6.25 -1.40
N LEU A 63 1.58 6.01 -0.09
CA LEU A 63 1.51 7.05 0.92
C LEU A 63 2.74 7.97 0.82
N ALA A 64 3.94 7.42 0.80
CA ALA A 64 5.18 8.19 0.63
C ALA A 64 5.15 9.04 -0.66
N ARG A 65 4.66 8.47 -1.77
CA ARG A 65 4.47 9.20 -3.03
C ARG A 65 3.49 10.36 -2.87
N ARG A 66 2.39 10.15 -2.17
CA ARG A 66 1.38 11.17 -1.95
C ARG A 66 1.88 12.28 -1.04
N VAL A 67 2.58 11.95 0.03
CA VAL A 67 3.21 12.93 0.92
C VAL A 67 4.23 13.76 0.12
N PHE A 68 5.10 13.11 -0.65
CA PHE A 68 6.03 13.81 -1.52
C PHE A 68 5.32 14.76 -2.50
N LEU A 69 4.23 14.34 -3.14
CA LEU A 69 3.46 15.22 -4.03
C LEU A 69 2.85 16.44 -3.33
N LEU A 70 2.55 16.34 -2.04
CA LEU A 70 1.96 17.43 -1.25
C LEU A 70 3.01 18.39 -0.69
N THR A 71 4.19 17.89 -0.34
CA THR A 71 5.22 18.66 0.37
C THR A 71 6.35 19.12 -0.53
N TYR A 72 6.57 18.45 -1.67
CA TYR A 72 7.63 18.80 -2.60
C TYR A 72 7.34 20.12 -3.31
N GLN A 73 8.22 21.08 -3.09
CA GLN A 73 8.24 22.35 -3.83
C GLN A 73 9.27 22.27 -4.94
N PHE A 74 8.83 22.50 -6.17
CA PHE A 74 9.74 22.60 -7.30
C PHE A 74 10.66 23.81 -7.11
N PRO A 75 11.99 23.66 -7.29
CA PRO A 75 12.88 24.81 -7.26
C PRO A 75 12.48 25.82 -8.33
N SER A 76 12.29 27.08 -7.93
CA SER A 76 11.98 28.17 -8.87
C SER A 76 13.14 28.48 -9.83
N ASP A 77 14.37 28.11 -9.45
CA ASP A 77 15.56 28.24 -10.28
C ASP A 77 15.81 26.96 -11.11
N PRO A 78 15.74 27.03 -12.46
CA PRO A 78 16.03 25.91 -13.36
C PRO A 78 17.42 25.30 -13.20
N ASN A 79 18.40 26.09 -12.72
CA ASN A 79 19.78 25.66 -12.53
C ASN A 79 20.04 25.02 -11.16
N SER A 80 19.04 24.95 -10.28
CA SER A 80 19.21 24.36 -8.97
C SER A 80 19.71 22.91 -9.06
N LYS A 81 20.78 22.62 -8.32
CA LYS A 81 21.34 21.27 -8.17
C LYS A 81 20.77 20.53 -6.95
N LYS A 82 19.77 21.11 -6.25
CA LYS A 82 19.17 20.49 -5.08
C LYS A 82 18.45 19.21 -5.48
N ALA A 83 18.82 18.11 -4.83
CA ALA A 83 18.12 16.85 -4.99
C ALA A 83 16.68 16.99 -4.48
N PRO A 84 15.68 16.41 -5.17
CA PRO A 84 14.34 16.31 -4.63
C PRO A 84 14.36 15.45 -3.37
N THR A 85 13.83 16.00 -2.27
CA THR A 85 13.83 15.32 -0.97
C THR A 85 12.40 15.21 -0.42
N LEU A 86 12.12 14.11 0.26
CA LEU A 86 10.95 13.90 1.09
C LEU A 86 11.39 13.98 2.56
N ASP A 87 10.75 14.85 3.34
CA ASP A 87 10.96 14.90 4.78
C ASP A 87 10.28 13.70 5.46
N LEU A 88 11.01 12.97 6.29
CA LEU A 88 10.44 11.84 7.01
C LEU A 88 9.46 12.30 8.09
N ALA A 89 9.61 13.52 8.63
CA ALA A 89 8.65 14.07 9.60
C ALA A 89 7.25 14.29 8.99
N ASP A 90 7.19 14.67 7.71
CA ASP A 90 5.92 14.79 6.97
C ASP A 90 5.24 13.42 6.82
N LEU A 91 6.05 12.38 6.56
CA LEU A 91 5.55 11.02 6.43
C LEU A 91 5.08 10.45 7.77
N VAL A 92 5.79 10.74 8.87
CA VAL A 92 5.33 10.43 10.24
C VAL A 92 3.97 11.08 10.51
N THR A 93 3.82 12.37 10.20
CA THR A 93 2.57 13.10 10.40
C THR A 93 1.42 12.45 9.63
N ALA A 94 1.66 12.08 8.36
CA ALA A 94 0.67 11.39 7.53
C ALA A 94 0.32 9.98 8.05
N ALA A 95 1.31 9.24 8.57
CA ALA A 95 1.10 7.91 9.16
C ALA A 95 0.32 7.98 10.48
N GLN A 96 0.65 8.94 11.35
CA GLN A 96 -0.08 9.21 12.59
C GLN A 96 -1.52 9.66 12.32
N TYR A 97 -1.74 10.44 11.26
CA TYR A 97 -3.10 10.75 10.80
C TYR A 97 -3.88 9.47 10.45
N CYS A 98 -3.27 8.55 9.68
CA CYS A 98 -3.88 7.27 9.33
C CYS A 98 -4.20 6.42 10.56
N GLN A 99 -3.29 6.40 11.56
CA GLN A 99 -3.47 5.73 12.85
C GLN A 99 -4.65 6.30 13.62
N ARG A 100 -4.74 7.62 13.78
CA ARG A 100 -5.89 8.27 14.44
C ARG A 100 -7.20 7.96 13.72
N VAL A 101 -7.22 7.97 12.39
CA VAL A 101 -8.42 7.58 11.64
C VAL A 101 -8.83 6.13 11.97
N LEU A 102 -7.90 5.19 12.13
CA LEU A 102 -8.20 3.81 12.51
C LEU A 102 -8.79 3.70 13.92
N GLU A 103 -8.32 4.53 14.84
CA GLU A 103 -8.80 4.61 16.23
C GLU A 103 -10.21 5.24 16.37
N GLY A 104 -10.82 5.66 15.26
CA GLY A 104 -12.18 6.24 15.25
C GLY A 104 -12.20 7.76 15.35
N TRP A 105 -11.06 8.42 15.09
CA TRP A 105 -11.03 9.86 14.95
C TRP A 105 -11.60 10.28 13.60
N GLU A 106 -12.54 11.23 13.62
CA GLU A 106 -13.22 11.72 12.43
C GLU A 106 -12.92 13.21 12.24
N LYS A 107 -13.01 13.66 10.99
CA LYS A 107 -13.05 15.11 10.73
C LYS A 107 -14.39 15.63 11.25
N PRO A 108 -14.43 16.80 11.90
CA PRO A 108 -15.69 17.41 12.30
C PRO A 108 -16.60 17.53 11.08
N VAL A 109 -17.75 16.84 11.15
CA VAL A 109 -18.67 16.66 10.02
C VAL A 109 -19.28 17.97 9.53
N ASP A 110 -19.35 19.00 10.37
CA ASP A 110 -19.89 20.30 10.00
C ASP A 110 -18.86 21.42 10.10
N ALA A 111 -18.03 21.56 9.07
CA ALA A 111 -17.20 22.76 8.90
C ALA A 111 -18.06 24.04 8.92
N MET A 112 -19.32 23.98 8.43
CA MET A 112 -20.29 25.09 8.51
C MET A 112 -20.80 25.36 9.93
N ALA A 113 -21.08 24.35 10.76
CA ALA A 113 -21.51 24.59 12.15
C ALA A 113 -20.36 25.14 13.00
N VAL A 114 -19.12 24.66 12.76
CA VAL A 114 -17.92 25.23 13.38
C VAL A 114 -17.71 26.68 12.90
N MET A 115 -17.95 26.97 11.62
CA MET A 115 -17.86 28.33 11.07
C MET A 115 -18.95 29.26 11.59
N GLN A 116 -20.16 28.76 11.81
CA GLN A 116 -21.29 29.48 12.42
C GLN A 116 -21.14 29.70 13.93
N SER A 117 -20.27 28.94 14.61
CA SER A 117 -19.95 29.15 16.03
C SER A 117 -19.17 30.45 16.32
N GLY A 118 -18.86 31.26 15.29
CA GLY A 118 -18.19 32.55 15.42
C GLY A 118 -16.70 32.46 15.78
N ARG A 119 -16.13 31.24 15.85
CA ARG A 119 -14.74 30.98 16.25
C ARG A 119 -13.75 30.91 15.09
N THR A 120 -14.20 31.03 13.85
CA THR A 120 -13.32 30.92 12.67
C THR A 120 -13.23 32.24 11.93
N HIS A 121 -12.01 32.68 11.68
CA HIS A 121 -11.68 33.92 10.99
C HIS A 121 -12.04 33.85 9.50
N THR A 122 -12.72 34.87 8.94
CA THR A 122 -13.25 34.86 7.55
C THR A 122 -12.19 34.78 6.46
N ASN A 123 -10.97 35.27 6.72
CA ASN A 123 -9.85 35.11 5.79
C ASN A 123 -9.33 33.65 5.77
N SER A 124 -9.25 33.08 4.56
CA SER A 124 -8.74 31.71 4.33
C SER A 124 -7.31 31.49 4.84
N MET A 125 -6.49 32.54 4.93
CA MET A 125 -5.13 32.46 5.47
C MET A 125 -5.07 32.16 6.98
N PHE A 126 -6.14 32.47 7.74
CA PHE A 126 -6.19 32.23 9.19
C PHE A 126 -7.16 31.08 9.55
N MET A 127 -7.76 30.43 8.55
CA MET A 127 -8.58 29.25 8.73
C MET A 127 -7.68 28.06 9.06
N LYS A 128 -7.57 27.74 10.36
CA LYS A 128 -6.98 26.47 10.79
C LYS A 128 -7.96 25.35 10.44
N THR A 129 -7.49 24.34 9.71
CA THR A 129 -8.26 23.10 9.58
C THR A 129 -8.53 22.55 10.97
N PRO A 130 -9.78 22.23 11.31
CA PRO A 130 -10.08 21.74 12.64
C PRO A 130 -9.39 20.39 12.86
N ASP A 131 -8.83 20.23 14.06
CA ASP A 131 -8.20 18.98 14.47
C ASP A 131 -9.20 17.83 14.43
N LEU A 132 -8.67 16.62 14.30
CA LEU A 132 -9.48 15.41 14.38
C LEU A 132 -10.17 15.35 15.74
N VAL A 133 -11.44 14.93 15.77
CA VAL A 133 -12.22 14.76 16.99
C VAL A 133 -12.66 13.30 17.10
N LEU A 134 -12.66 12.77 18.32
CA LEU A 134 -13.22 11.44 18.59
C LEU A 134 -14.74 11.48 18.41
N SER A 135 -15.24 10.71 17.46
CA SER A 135 -16.68 10.72 17.12
C SER A 135 -17.54 10.12 18.24
N ARG A 136 -17.00 9.17 19.03
CA ARG A 136 -17.72 8.49 20.12
C ARG A 136 -16.78 8.08 21.26
N GLY A 137 -16.61 8.95 22.26
CA GLY A 137 -15.96 8.57 23.53
C GLY A 137 -14.48 8.19 23.37
N ASN A 138 -14.09 7.06 23.97
CA ASN A 138 -12.69 6.61 24.01
C ASN A 138 -12.20 6.09 22.64
N PRO A 139 -10.90 6.25 22.32
CA PRO A 139 -10.30 5.66 21.13
C PRO A 139 -10.56 4.16 21.04
N LYS A 140 -10.84 3.66 19.83
CA LYS A 140 -10.99 2.23 19.57
C LYS A 140 -9.67 1.50 19.88
N GLN A 141 -9.73 0.48 20.73
CA GLN A 141 -8.59 -0.43 20.91
C GLN A 141 -8.43 -1.28 19.65
N LEU A 142 -7.26 -1.18 19.04
CA LEU A 142 -6.89 -1.87 17.82
C LEU A 142 -6.09 -3.12 18.18
N ASP A 143 -6.45 -4.24 17.58
CA ASP A 143 -5.63 -5.43 17.61
C ASP A 143 -4.27 -5.16 16.93
N SER A 144 -3.26 -5.96 17.28
CA SER A 144 -1.87 -5.86 16.81
C SER A 144 -1.79 -5.60 15.30
N ARG A 145 -2.60 -6.31 14.51
CA ARG A 145 -2.65 -6.25 13.04
C ARG A 145 -3.46 -5.08 12.46
N GLN A 146 -4.35 -4.50 13.26
CA GLN A 146 -5.27 -3.43 12.85
C GLN A 146 -4.60 -2.06 12.88
N GLY A 147 -3.53 -1.91 13.66
CA GLY A 147 -2.71 -0.72 13.69
C GLY A 147 -1.93 -0.46 12.40
N THR A 148 -1.41 0.75 12.29
CA THR A 148 -0.50 1.18 11.22
C THR A 148 0.86 0.50 11.35
N ILE A 149 1.38 0.40 12.57
CA ILE A 149 2.59 -0.38 12.91
C ILE A 149 2.19 -1.58 13.76
N PHE A 150 1.70 -1.31 14.96
CA PHE A 150 1.25 -2.33 15.91
C PHE A 150 0.17 -1.77 16.85
N GLY A 151 -1.05 -2.31 16.77
CA GLY A 151 -2.17 -1.91 17.63
C GLY A 151 -2.40 -0.39 17.65
N ASN A 152 -2.46 0.19 18.85
CA ASN A 152 -2.63 1.63 19.07
C ASN A 152 -1.31 2.43 19.10
N ARG A 153 -0.16 1.81 18.77
CA ARG A 153 1.11 2.52 18.77
C ARG A 153 1.13 3.56 17.66
N LEU A 154 1.40 4.80 18.03
CA LEU A 154 1.60 5.88 17.07
C LEU A 154 2.94 5.70 16.35
N PRO A 155 2.96 5.78 15.00
CA PRO A 155 4.20 5.72 14.24
C PRO A 155 5.19 6.79 14.69
N ASP A 156 6.40 6.36 15.01
CA ASP A 156 7.53 7.26 15.31
C ASP A 156 8.48 7.40 14.11
N LEU A 157 9.49 8.25 14.26
CA LEU A 157 10.43 8.55 13.19
C LEU A 157 11.31 7.34 12.82
N LEU A 158 11.70 6.53 13.81
CA LEU A 158 12.53 5.35 13.63
C LEU A 158 11.77 4.27 12.84
N GLU A 159 10.50 4.06 13.17
CA GLU A 159 9.63 3.12 12.47
C GLU A 159 9.41 3.52 11.01
N ILE A 160 9.15 4.81 10.76
CA ILE A 160 8.99 5.32 9.40
C ILE A 160 10.29 5.24 8.62
N GLU A 161 11.42 5.56 9.24
CA GLU A 161 12.73 5.39 8.63
C GLU A 161 12.99 3.92 8.23
N ALA A 162 12.68 2.97 9.12
CA ALA A 162 12.81 1.54 8.84
C ALA A 162 11.88 1.09 7.68
N ILE A 163 10.65 1.61 7.62
CA ILE A 163 9.72 1.35 6.50
C ILE A 163 10.29 1.90 5.20
N VAL A 164 10.77 3.14 5.18
CA VAL A 164 11.36 3.75 3.98
C VAL A 164 12.62 3.01 3.55
N ALA A 165 13.47 2.60 4.49
CA ALA A 165 14.66 1.80 4.22
C ALA A 165 14.28 0.46 3.57
N SER A 166 13.24 -0.21 4.08
CA SER A 166 12.71 -1.44 3.49
C SER A 166 12.18 -1.23 2.07
N LEU A 167 11.48 -0.11 1.83
CA LEU A 167 11.01 0.24 0.49
C LEU A 167 12.15 0.49 -0.50
N VAL A 168 13.24 1.13 -0.05
CA VAL A 168 14.45 1.34 -0.85
C VAL A 168 15.13 0.00 -1.14
N GLN A 169 15.29 -0.86 -0.13
CA GLN A 169 15.90 -2.18 -0.28
C GLN A 169 15.13 -3.07 -1.26
N GLN A 170 13.80 -2.97 -1.27
CA GLN A 170 12.95 -3.69 -2.22
C GLN A 170 12.93 -3.07 -3.62
N GLY A 171 13.56 -1.91 -3.82
CA GLY A 171 13.55 -1.16 -5.09
C GLY A 171 12.25 -0.42 -5.38
N LEU A 172 11.32 -0.37 -4.43
CA LEU A 172 10.03 0.31 -4.57
C LEU A 172 10.16 1.84 -4.44
N LEU A 173 11.24 2.30 -3.81
CA LEU A 173 11.71 3.68 -3.81
C LEU A 173 13.15 3.73 -4.30
N HIS A 174 13.50 4.74 -5.10
CA HIS A 174 14.84 4.89 -5.65
C HIS A 174 15.52 6.15 -5.12
N GLY A 175 16.46 5.96 -4.21
CA GLY A 175 17.11 7.04 -3.49
C GLY A 175 17.91 6.53 -2.31
N PHE A 176 18.27 7.43 -1.41
CA PHE A 176 18.92 7.10 -0.14
C PHE A 176 18.34 7.94 1.00
N ILE A 177 18.48 7.44 2.23
CA ILE A 177 18.07 8.17 3.43
C ILE A 177 19.28 8.92 3.97
N GLY A 178 19.16 10.23 4.12
CA GLY A 178 20.13 11.05 4.83
C GLY A 178 19.81 11.04 6.32
N HIS A 179 20.38 10.09 7.07
CA HIS A 179 20.13 9.89 8.52
C HIS A 179 20.30 11.18 9.34
N ASN A 180 21.31 12.01 9.05
CA ASN A 180 21.51 13.25 9.80
C ASN A 180 20.43 14.32 9.54
N GLN A 181 19.80 14.29 8.37
CA GLN A 181 18.79 15.26 7.96
C GLN A 181 17.37 14.73 8.09
N MET A 182 17.20 13.43 8.34
CA MET A 182 15.93 12.71 8.34
C MET A 182 15.12 12.94 7.06
N LYS A 183 15.81 12.88 5.91
CA LYS A 183 15.23 13.09 4.58
C LYS A 183 15.55 11.94 3.65
N PHE A 184 14.57 11.54 2.85
CA PHE A 184 14.77 10.64 1.72
C PHE A 184 15.10 11.46 0.47
N ALA A 185 16.29 11.28 -0.09
CA ALA A 185 16.75 11.96 -1.29
C ALA A 185 16.57 11.11 -2.54
N ILE A 186 15.88 11.64 -3.54
CA ILE A 186 15.63 10.98 -4.82
C ILE A 186 16.84 11.13 -5.74
N LEU A 187 17.33 9.99 -6.24
CA LEU A 187 18.45 9.94 -7.18
C LEU A 187 17.97 10.01 -8.63
N GLY A 188 18.78 10.62 -9.51
CA GLY A 188 18.55 10.57 -10.96
C GLY A 188 17.35 11.37 -11.48
N ALA A 189 16.81 12.32 -10.70
CA ALA A 189 15.64 13.11 -11.08
C ALA A 189 15.79 13.83 -12.43
N LYS A 190 16.98 14.39 -12.72
CA LYS A 190 17.26 15.06 -14.01
C LYS A 190 17.35 14.08 -15.18
N GLN A 191 17.89 12.88 -14.96
CA GLN A 191 18.11 11.88 -16.02
C GLN A 191 16.82 11.12 -16.38
N ARG A 192 15.94 10.87 -15.41
CA ARG A 192 14.72 10.04 -15.58
C ARG A 192 13.45 10.85 -15.86
N GLY A 193 13.59 12.11 -16.28
CA GLY A 193 12.45 12.95 -16.66
C GLY A 193 11.58 13.41 -15.47
N GLY A 194 12.20 13.63 -14.31
CA GLY A 194 11.58 14.27 -13.15
C GLY A 194 11.67 13.46 -11.85
N PRO A 195 11.41 14.09 -10.69
CA PRO A 195 11.53 13.45 -9.37
C PRO A 195 10.63 12.23 -9.21
N LEU A 196 9.40 12.27 -9.75
CA LEU A 196 8.43 11.18 -9.59
C LEU A 196 8.84 9.92 -10.34
N LYS A 197 9.20 10.05 -11.62
CA LYS A 197 9.67 8.92 -12.44
C LYS A 197 10.97 8.34 -11.89
N ALA A 198 11.83 9.20 -11.36
CA ALA A 198 13.11 8.78 -10.82
C ALA A 198 12.97 8.04 -9.48
N GLY A 199 12.19 8.58 -8.54
CA GLY A 199 12.08 8.08 -7.17
C GLY A 199 11.00 7.01 -6.94
N PHE A 200 9.98 6.95 -7.79
CA PHE A 200 8.84 6.03 -7.63
C PHE A 200 8.67 5.16 -8.88
N PRO A 201 9.53 4.14 -9.08
CA PRO A 201 9.49 3.25 -10.24
C PRO A 201 8.17 2.46 -10.33
N ASP A 202 7.87 1.91 -11.51
CA ASP A 202 6.71 1.04 -11.67
C ASP A 202 6.84 -0.22 -10.79
N VAL A 203 5.77 -0.52 -10.04
CA VAL A 203 5.80 -1.58 -9.04
C VAL A 203 5.93 -2.96 -9.69
N PHE A 204 5.24 -3.18 -10.80
CA PHE A 204 5.26 -4.47 -11.47
C PHE A 204 6.64 -4.72 -12.10
N GLU A 205 7.21 -3.72 -12.76
CA GLU A 205 8.56 -3.82 -13.33
C GLU A 205 9.62 -4.13 -12.26
N VAL A 206 9.54 -3.49 -11.08
CA VAL A 206 10.46 -3.77 -9.96
C VAL A 206 10.31 -5.21 -9.46
N ILE A 207 9.08 -5.66 -9.25
CA ILE A 207 8.82 -7.02 -8.75
C ILE A 207 9.25 -8.06 -9.79
N LYS A 208 8.95 -7.83 -11.07
CA LYS A 208 9.33 -8.69 -12.17
C LYS A 208 10.86 -8.79 -12.29
N ALA A 209 11.56 -7.66 -12.38
CA ALA A 209 13.02 -7.65 -12.47
C ALA A 209 13.70 -8.34 -11.27
N ARG A 210 13.08 -8.27 -10.09
CA ARG A 210 13.54 -9.02 -8.91
C ARG A 210 13.29 -10.53 -9.05
N ALA A 211 12.10 -10.93 -9.50
CA ALA A 211 11.78 -12.34 -9.73
C ALA A 211 12.71 -12.97 -10.78
N ASP A 212 13.02 -12.23 -11.85
CA ASP A 212 13.93 -12.65 -12.92
C ASP A 212 15.34 -12.87 -12.37
N ARG A 213 15.85 -11.92 -11.56
CA ARG A 213 17.15 -12.05 -10.87
C ARG A 213 17.21 -13.24 -9.91
N GLU A 214 16.10 -13.58 -9.29
CA GLU A 214 15.98 -14.70 -8.36
C GLU A 214 15.68 -16.03 -9.08
N GLY A 215 15.61 -16.04 -10.42
CA GLY A 215 15.37 -17.23 -11.23
C GLY A 215 13.95 -17.81 -11.09
N ARG A 216 12.97 -17.01 -10.65
CA ARG A 216 11.59 -17.46 -10.34
C ARG A 216 10.58 -17.17 -11.47
N GLU A 217 11.06 -16.91 -12.68
CA GLU A 217 10.24 -16.41 -13.81
C GLU A 217 9.17 -17.41 -14.28
N THR A 218 9.43 -18.72 -14.18
CA THR A 218 8.70 -19.73 -14.96
C THR A 218 7.78 -20.63 -14.17
N ASP A 219 7.87 -20.67 -12.85
CA ASP A 219 7.06 -21.57 -12.04
C ASP A 219 6.44 -20.88 -10.83
N VAL A 220 5.32 -20.20 -11.08
CA VAL A 220 4.41 -19.78 -10.02
C VAL A 220 3.40 -20.91 -9.80
N PRO A 221 3.45 -21.63 -8.66
CA PRO A 221 2.54 -22.73 -8.40
C PRO A 221 1.08 -22.27 -8.51
N GLY A 222 0.26 -23.04 -9.24
CA GLY A 222 -1.17 -22.74 -9.41
C GLY A 222 -1.52 -21.76 -10.52
N TRP A 223 -0.55 -21.21 -11.26
CA TRP A 223 -0.86 -20.48 -12.50
C TRP A 223 -1.34 -21.44 -13.57
N VAL A 224 -2.52 -21.14 -14.14
CA VAL A 224 -3.01 -21.83 -15.33
C VAL A 224 -2.08 -21.48 -16.48
N ARG A 225 -1.21 -22.41 -16.82
CA ARG A 225 -0.38 -22.31 -18.03
C ARG A 225 -1.28 -22.65 -19.20
N ASN A 226 -1.39 -21.73 -20.16
CA ASN A 226 -1.94 -22.10 -21.46
C ASN A 226 -1.09 -23.24 -22.01
N GLU A 227 -1.72 -24.25 -22.63
CA GLU A 227 -1.00 -25.34 -23.27
C GLU A 227 0.10 -24.74 -24.16
N ARG A 228 1.34 -25.19 -23.93
CA ARG A 228 2.45 -24.86 -24.83
C ARG A 228 2.06 -25.42 -26.19
N LYS A 229 1.63 -24.56 -27.12
CA LYS A 229 1.52 -24.92 -28.54
C LYS A 229 2.95 -25.10 -29.08
N GLY A 230 3.50 -26.27 -28.84
CA GLY A 230 4.87 -26.63 -29.22
C GLY A 230 5.13 -28.11 -29.02
N GLY A 231 4.84 -28.89 -30.07
CA GLY A 231 5.43 -30.21 -30.31
C GLY A 231 4.79 -31.39 -29.60
N MET A 232 3.98 -32.16 -30.34
CA MET A 232 3.74 -33.61 -30.17
C MET A 232 3.57 -34.17 -28.74
N GLY A 233 2.32 -34.50 -28.41
CA GLY A 233 2.00 -35.83 -27.85
C GLY A 233 1.79 -35.91 -26.34
N GLY A 234 0.57 -36.29 -25.94
CA GLY A 234 0.35 -36.91 -24.64
C GLY A 234 -1.05 -36.73 -24.06
N VAL A 235 -2.08 -37.29 -24.70
CA VAL A 235 -3.32 -37.63 -23.98
C VAL A 235 -2.99 -38.84 -23.09
N VAL A 236 -2.93 -38.64 -21.77
CA VAL A 236 -2.81 -39.75 -20.82
C VAL A 236 -4.18 -40.40 -20.69
N ASN A 237 -4.41 -41.44 -21.48
CA ASN A 237 -5.59 -42.28 -21.37
C ASN A 237 -5.37 -43.28 -20.23
N LEU A 238 -6.13 -43.15 -19.14
CA LEU A 238 -6.00 -43.99 -17.93
C LEU A 238 -6.67 -45.38 -18.07
N SER A 239 -6.95 -45.86 -19.28
CA SER A 239 -7.77 -47.06 -19.51
C SER A 239 -6.98 -48.36 -19.77
N GLY A 240 -5.90 -48.64 -19.02
CA GLY A 240 -5.08 -49.82 -19.34
C GLY A 240 -4.28 -50.51 -18.24
N ILE A 241 -4.21 -49.99 -17.01
CA ILE A 241 -3.39 -50.61 -15.96
C ILE A 241 -4.24 -50.81 -14.70
N ALA A 242 -5.13 -51.80 -14.77
CA ALA A 242 -5.64 -52.50 -13.61
C ALA A 242 -5.56 -54.00 -13.92
N ARG A 243 -4.42 -54.62 -13.61
CA ARG A 243 -4.40 -56.05 -13.35
C ARG A 243 -4.58 -56.22 -11.83
N PRO A 244 -5.57 -57.01 -11.37
CA PRO A 244 -5.76 -57.27 -9.96
C PRO A 244 -4.64 -58.18 -9.46
N ALA A 245 -3.96 -57.78 -8.39
CA ALA A 245 -3.09 -58.66 -7.64
C ALA A 245 -3.96 -59.46 -6.65
N GLY A 246 -4.07 -60.77 -6.85
CA GLY A 246 -4.61 -61.72 -5.86
C GLY A 246 -5.98 -62.32 -6.20
N SER A 247 -5.98 -63.47 -6.87
CA SER A 247 -7.00 -64.52 -6.72
C SER A 247 -6.34 -65.85 -7.08
N GLY A 248 -5.83 -66.53 -6.06
CA GLY A 248 -5.92 -67.98 -5.97
C GLY A 248 -7.22 -68.34 -5.29
#